data_AF-A0AAU5A5S3-F1
#
_entry.id   AF-A0AAU5A5S3-F1
#
_cell.length_a   1.000
_cell.length_b   1.000
_cell.length_c   1.000
_cell.angle_alpha   90.00
_cell.angle_beta   90.00
_cell.angle_gamma   90.00
#
_symmetry.space_group_name_H-M   'P 1'
#
loop_
_entity.id
_entity.type
_entity.pdbx_description
1 polymer ?
#
loop_
_entity_poly.entity_id
_entity_poly.type
_entity_poly.pdbx_seq_one_letter_code
_entity_poly.pdbx_strand_id
1 'polypeptide(L)'
;MHDDPNAFGLSSAWQRAGEHVVEVMDQLGEYGSESLTAAPHLAFADPAMSFVAEFSRRVAGDGTTLVDAAVRRAAARCAQRFVAEYPEAAQPTGRGLSGDLLCLLYRWLFADLVTEFLHCFVAEHIKLAIPVLPIFDPSGTITDLITERMLELVPDPCEEAAYLEAPLPLPQVAQALVPGTVGKVLNLAVQLPGTSEVTT
;
A
#
# COMPACT_ATOMS: atom_id res chain seq x y z
N MET A 1 27.47 -7.54 10.16
CA MET A 1 26.94 -6.17 10.05
C MET A 1 25.43 -6.33 10.02
N HIS A 2 24.72 -5.91 11.07
CA HIS A 2 23.25 -6.02 11.14
C HIS A 2 22.69 -4.92 10.23
N ASP A 3 21.90 -5.28 9.23
CA ASP A 3 21.14 -4.30 8.43
C ASP A 3 20.17 -3.59 9.39
N ASP A 4 20.28 -2.28 9.51
CA ASP A 4 19.32 -1.47 10.25
C ASP A 4 18.02 -1.42 9.42
N PRO A 5 16.90 -2.00 9.89
CA PRO A 5 15.62 -1.93 9.18
C PRO A 5 15.10 -0.49 8.99
N ASN A 6 15.74 0.50 9.62
CA ASN A 6 15.49 1.93 9.40
C ASN A 6 16.41 2.60 8.38
N ALA A 7 17.37 1.89 7.76
CA ALA A 7 18.45 2.47 6.96
C ALA A 7 18.00 3.37 5.79
N PHE A 8 16.73 3.33 5.40
CA PHE A 8 16.17 4.14 4.31
C PHE A 8 14.84 4.84 4.66
N GLY A 9 14.45 4.86 5.94
CA GLY A 9 13.18 5.47 6.37
C GLY A 9 11.92 4.77 5.82
N LEU A 10 12.07 3.58 5.21
CA LEU A 10 10.99 2.78 4.66
C LEU A 10 9.92 2.50 5.72
N SER A 11 10.31 1.94 6.86
CA SER A 11 9.39 1.59 7.95
C SER A 11 8.57 2.79 8.44
N SER A 12 9.19 3.97 8.57
CA SER A 12 8.50 5.17 9.04
C SER A 12 7.60 5.80 7.97
N ALA A 13 8.01 5.78 6.69
CA ALA A 13 7.13 6.17 5.58
C ALA A 13 5.92 5.24 5.46
N TRP A 14 6.13 3.94 5.67
CA TRP A 14 5.07 2.93 5.69
C TRP A 14 4.09 3.12 6.84
N GLN A 15 4.59 3.39 8.03
CA GLN A 15 3.73 3.65 9.19
C GLN A 15 2.87 4.90 8.97
N ARG A 16 3.46 5.99 8.47
CA ARG A 16 2.72 7.21 8.11
C ARG A 16 1.68 6.96 7.02
N ALA A 17 2.04 6.23 5.97
CA ALA A 17 1.10 5.85 4.92
C ALA A 17 -0.07 5.07 5.50
N GLY A 18 0.20 4.10 6.39
CA GLY A 18 -0.82 3.38 7.14
C GLY A 18 -1.77 4.31 7.89
N GLU A 19 -1.25 5.24 8.68
CA GLU A 19 -2.02 6.26 9.41
C GLU A 19 -2.91 7.11 8.49
N HIS A 20 -2.37 7.56 7.34
CA HIS A 20 -3.16 8.34 6.39
C HIS A 20 -4.26 7.51 5.72
N VAL A 21 -4.01 6.23 5.40
CA VAL A 21 -5.05 5.36 4.86
C VAL A 21 -6.22 5.26 5.85
N VAL A 22 -5.91 5.09 7.13
CA VAL A 22 -6.91 5.01 8.19
C VAL A 22 -7.81 6.24 8.19
N GLU A 23 -7.20 7.41 8.15
CA GLU A 23 -7.90 8.70 8.18
C GLU A 23 -8.74 8.93 6.91
N VAL A 24 -8.23 8.53 5.74
CA VAL A 24 -8.96 8.62 4.47
C VAL A 24 -10.16 7.67 4.44
N MET A 25 -10.01 6.44 4.94
CA MET A 25 -11.10 5.47 4.99
C MET A 25 -12.22 5.90 5.93
N ASP A 26 -11.87 6.49 7.08
CA ASP A 26 -12.84 7.03 8.03
C ASP A 26 -13.67 8.16 7.40
N GLN A 27 -12.99 9.10 6.72
CA GLN A 27 -13.66 10.19 6.01
C GLN A 27 -14.54 9.70 4.85
N LEU A 28 -14.11 8.66 4.13
CA LEU A 28 -14.92 8.03 3.08
C LEU A 28 -16.13 7.30 3.66
N GLY A 29 -16.01 6.72 4.85
CA GLY A 29 -17.13 6.08 5.54
C GLY A 29 -18.14 7.07 6.09
N GLU A 30 -17.70 8.23 6.57
CA GLU A 30 -18.59 9.24 7.15
C GLU A 30 -19.20 10.18 6.09
N TYR A 31 -18.38 10.68 5.16
CA TYR A 31 -18.77 11.75 4.23
C TYR A 31 -18.80 11.30 2.75
N GLY A 32 -18.36 10.07 2.46
CA GLY A 32 -18.24 9.61 1.08
C GLY A 32 -17.19 10.39 0.30
N SER A 33 -17.32 10.36 -1.03
CA SER A 33 -16.37 11.02 -1.94
C SER A 33 -16.41 12.54 -1.89
N GLU A 34 -17.41 13.17 -1.25
CA GLU A 34 -17.46 14.63 -1.08
C GLU A 34 -16.19 15.15 -0.41
N SER A 35 -15.68 14.41 0.57
CA SER A 35 -14.43 14.72 1.26
C SER A 35 -13.23 14.72 0.31
N LEU A 36 -13.27 13.96 -0.79
CA LEU A 36 -12.19 13.81 -1.77
C LEU A 36 -12.41 14.59 -3.08
N THR A 37 -13.63 15.07 -3.36
CA THR A 37 -13.95 15.83 -4.57
C THR A 37 -14.03 17.34 -4.32
N ALA A 38 -13.98 17.79 -3.06
CA ALA A 38 -14.11 19.19 -2.67
C ALA A 38 -12.84 20.05 -2.92
N ALA A 39 -12.17 19.88 -4.06
CA ALA A 39 -11.14 20.82 -4.50
C ALA A 39 -11.82 22.06 -5.13
N PRO A 40 -11.82 23.24 -4.49
CA PRO A 40 -12.60 24.41 -4.95
C PRO A 40 -12.11 25.02 -6.26
N HIS A 41 -10.95 24.58 -6.74
CA HIS A 41 -10.19 25.26 -7.81
C HIS A 41 -10.36 24.62 -9.19
N LEU A 42 -11.07 23.49 -9.29
CA LEU A 42 -11.29 22.78 -10.55
C LEU A 42 -12.78 22.49 -10.75
N ALA A 43 -13.58 23.53 -10.95
CA ALA A 43 -15.02 23.44 -11.24
C ALA A 43 -15.38 22.65 -12.53
N PHE A 44 -14.38 22.14 -13.24
CA PHE A 44 -14.51 21.33 -14.46
C PHE A 44 -13.78 19.98 -14.38
N ALA A 45 -13.24 19.61 -13.22
CA ALA A 45 -12.58 18.32 -13.08
C ALA A 45 -13.62 17.20 -13.05
N ASP A 46 -13.38 16.19 -13.86
CA ASP A 46 -14.07 14.90 -13.79
C ASP A 46 -14.03 14.37 -12.34
N PRO A 47 -15.18 13.98 -11.73
CA PRO A 47 -15.22 13.49 -10.36
C PRO A 47 -14.28 12.32 -10.09
N ALA A 48 -14.12 11.42 -11.06
CA ALA A 48 -13.19 10.29 -10.94
C ALA A 48 -11.73 10.76 -10.87
N MET A 49 -11.33 11.70 -11.73
CA MET A 49 -10.00 12.31 -11.67
C MET A 49 -9.74 13.06 -10.37
N SER A 50 -10.76 13.77 -9.85
CA SER A 50 -10.68 14.48 -8.57
C SER A 50 -10.49 13.51 -7.40
N PHE A 51 -11.27 12.43 -7.38
CA PHE A 51 -11.14 11.35 -6.41
C PHE A 51 -9.73 10.76 -6.42
N VAL A 52 -9.20 10.39 -7.59
CA VAL A 52 -7.85 9.80 -7.72
C VAL A 52 -6.78 10.75 -7.21
N ALA A 53 -6.85 12.03 -7.61
CA ALA A 53 -5.88 13.03 -7.22
C ALA A 53 -5.87 13.26 -5.70
N GLU A 54 -7.04 13.44 -5.10
CA GLU A 54 -7.15 13.75 -3.67
C GLU A 54 -6.91 12.52 -2.80
N PHE A 55 -7.39 11.34 -3.20
CA PHE A 55 -7.10 10.08 -2.54
C PHE A 55 -5.60 9.82 -2.48
N SER A 56 -4.92 9.89 -3.63
CA SER A 56 -3.47 9.65 -3.69
C SER A 56 -2.67 10.69 -2.93
N ARG A 57 -3.11 11.96 -2.94
CA ARG A 57 -2.50 13.04 -2.15
C ARG A 57 -2.63 12.79 -0.65
N ARG A 58 -3.82 12.43 -0.16
CA ARG A 58 -4.05 12.19 1.27
C ARG A 58 -3.32 10.95 1.76
N VAL A 59 -3.40 9.83 1.04
CA VAL A 59 -2.72 8.58 1.41
C VAL A 59 -1.20 8.76 1.45
N ALA A 60 -0.61 9.39 0.43
CA ALA A 60 0.84 9.63 0.41
C ALA A 60 1.28 10.74 1.36
N GLY A 61 0.39 11.66 1.73
CA GLY A 61 0.73 12.89 2.43
C GLY A 61 1.68 13.79 1.63
N ASP A 62 2.31 14.72 2.36
CA ASP A 62 3.22 15.73 1.80
C ASP A 62 4.70 15.28 1.79
N GLY A 63 4.94 13.99 1.99
CA GLY A 63 6.29 13.41 1.94
C GLY A 63 6.95 13.56 0.56
N THR A 64 8.28 13.70 0.54
CA THR A 64 9.07 13.96 -0.66
C THR A 64 10.14 12.91 -0.95
N THR A 65 10.13 11.79 -0.21
CA THR A 65 11.09 10.69 -0.41
C THR A 65 10.67 9.79 -1.59
N LEU A 66 11.59 8.93 -2.04
CA LEU A 66 11.28 7.91 -3.04
C LEU A 66 10.16 6.95 -2.58
N VAL A 67 10.12 6.66 -1.28
CA VAL A 67 9.07 5.81 -0.69
C VAL A 67 7.72 6.52 -0.72
N ASP A 68 7.68 7.82 -0.42
CA ASP A 68 6.43 8.60 -0.51
C ASP A 68 5.91 8.67 -1.96
N ALA A 69 6.82 8.74 -2.94
CA ALA A 69 6.45 8.66 -4.36
C ALA A 69 5.89 7.28 -4.75
N ALA A 70 6.45 6.19 -4.22
CA ALA A 70 5.94 4.83 -4.42
C ALA A 70 4.55 4.65 -3.79
N VAL A 71 4.34 5.14 -2.56
CA VAL A 71 3.03 5.17 -1.89
C VAL A 71 2.01 5.95 -2.72
N ARG A 72 2.39 7.14 -3.25
CA ARG A 72 1.51 7.94 -4.11
C ARG A 72 1.13 7.19 -5.39
N ARG A 73 2.06 6.46 -5.99
CA ARG A 73 1.82 5.64 -7.19
C ARG A 73 0.88 4.48 -6.90
N ALA A 74 1.09 3.75 -5.80
CA ALA A 74 0.17 2.69 -5.35
C ALA A 74 -1.23 3.24 -5.13
N ALA A 75 -1.36 4.34 -4.38
CA ALA A 75 -2.64 4.95 -4.07
C ALA A 75 -3.38 5.44 -5.32
N ALA A 76 -2.67 6.08 -6.26
CA ALA A 76 -3.27 6.52 -7.53
C ALA A 76 -3.76 5.34 -8.37
N ARG A 77 -2.98 4.25 -8.46
CA ARG A 77 -3.35 3.04 -9.20
C ARG A 77 -4.58 2.36 -8.60
N CYS A 78 -4.59 2.20 -7.27
CA CYS A 78 -5.72 1.65 -6.55
C CYS A 78 -6.99 2.48 -6.77
N ALA A 79 -6.90 3.80 -6.62
CA ALA A 79 -8.02 4.70 -6.84
C ALA A 79 -8.52 4.66 -8.28
N GLN A 80 -7.63 4.63 -9.27
CA GLN A 80 -8.01 4.52 -10.69
C GLN A 80 -8.77 3.23 -10.98
N ARG A 81 -8.29 2.09 -10.47
CA ARG A 81 -8.99 0.81 -10.56
C ARG A 81 -10.37 0.90 -9.90
N PHE A 82 -10.41 1.45 -8.69
CA PHE A 82 -11.65 1.56 -7.91
C PHE A 82 -12.72 2.42 -8.61
N VAL A 83 -12.38 3.60 -9.11
CA VAL A 83 -13.37 4.45 -9.80
C VAL A 83 -13.74 3.94 -11.19
N ALA A 84 -12.90 3.12 -11.82
CA ALA A 84 -13.23 2.45 -13.07
C ALA A 84 -14.24 1.32 -12.88
N GLU A 85 -14.13 0.57 -11.79
CA GLU A 85 -15.05 -0.54 -11.45
C GLU A 85 -16.32 -0.07 -10.72
N TYR A 86 -16.21 0.98 -9.90
CA TYR A 86 -17.29 1.54 -9.08
C TYR A 86 -17.40 3.06 -9.31
N PRO A 87 -17.85 3.51 -10.49
CA PRO A 87 -17.92 4.93 -10.81
C PRO A 87 -18.86 5.72 -9.88
N GLU A 88 -19.87 5.07 -9.31
CA GLU A 88 -20.76 5.66 -8.30
C GLU A 88 -20.03 6.06 -7.02
N ALA A 89 -18.92 5.38 -6.68
CA ALA A 89 -18.14 5.67 -5.48
C ALA A 89 -17.36 7.00 -5.60
N ALA A 90 -17.16 7.51 -6.81
CA ALA A 90 -16.55 8.83 -7.06
C ALA A 90 -17.57 9.96 -7.12
N GLN A 91 -18.88 9.66 -7.10
CA GLN A 91 -19.91 10.70 -7.17
C GLN A 91 -20.18 11.32 -5.80
N PRO A 92 -20.26 12.66 -5.70
CA PRO A 92 -20.58 13.34 -4.44
C PRO A 92 -22.07 13.16 -4.12
N THR A 93 -22.41 12.08 -3.43
CA THR A 93 -23.80 11.73 -3.08
C THR A 93 -24.20 12.15 -1.67
N GLY A 94 -23.30 12.76 -0.89
CA GLY A 94 -23.50 13.08 0.53
C GLY A 94 -23.71 11.85 1.43
N ARG A 95 -23.35 10.67 0.94
CA ARG A 95 -23.47 9.39 1.64
C ARG A 95 -22.12 8.73 1.69
N GLY A 96 -21.76 8.22 2.86
CA GLY A 96 -20.60 7.36 3.06
C GLY A 96 -20.59 6.15 2.14
N LEU A 97 -19.39 5.65 1.84
CA LEU A 97 -19.23 4.38 1.15
C LEU A 97 -19.77 3.22 2.00
N SER A 98 -20.31 2.18 1.35
CA SER A 98 -20.71 0.98 2.07
C SER A 98 -19.50 0.27 2.66
N GLY A 99 -19.71 -0.47 3.76
CA GLY A 99 -18.65 -1.25 4.41
C GLY A 99 -17.94 -2.21 3.45
N ASP A 100 -18.70 -2.84 2.54
CA ASP A 100 -18.14 -3.76 1.53
C ASP A 100 -17.21 -3.04 0.53
N LEU A 101 -17.59 -1.85 0.06
CA LEU A 101 -16.78 -1.06 -0.86
C LEU A 101 -15.53 -0.48 -0.17
N LEU A 102 -15.67 -0.04 1.08
CA LEU A 102 -14.51 0.36 1.91
C LEU A 102 -13.55 -0.80 2.11
N CYS A 103 -14.08 -1.98 2.40
CA CYS A 103 -13.26 -3.18 2.57
C CYS A 103 -12.51 -3.55 1.30
N LEU A 104 -13.17 -3.51 0.15
CA LEU A 104 -12.55 -3.79 -1.13
C LEU A 104 -11.44 -2.78 -1.45
N LEU A 105 -11.72 -1.49 -1.31
CA LEU A 105 -10.76 -0.42 -1.53
C LEU A 105 -9.54 -0.57 -0.62
N TYR A 106 -9.78 -0.88 0.66
CA TYR A 106 -8.73 -1.05 1.65
C TYR A 106 -7.83 -2.26 1.33
N ARG A 107 -8.42 -3.43 0.98
CA ARG A 107 -7.67 -4.62 0.55
C ARG A 107 -6.80 -4.36 -0.67
N TRP A 108 -7.37 -3.72 -1.69
CA TRP A 108 -6.66 -3.39 -2.91
C TRP A 108 -5.52 -2.42 -2.67
N LEU A 109 -5.77 -1.37 -1.87
CA LEU A 109 -4.75 -0.41 -1.54
C LEU A 109 -3.61 -1.08 -0.78
N PHE A 110 -3.92 -1.90 0.23
CA PHE A 110 -2.93 -2.61 1.02
C PHE A 110 -2.06 -3.53 0.16
N ALA A 111 -2.66 -4.27 -0.78
CA ALA A 111 -1.93 -5.12 -1.71
C ALA A 111 -1.01 -4.31 -2.65
N ASP A 112 -1.50 -3.23 -3.26
CA ASP A 112 -0.71 -2.36 -4.15
C ASP A 112 0.45 -1.72 -3.38
N LEU A 113 0.19 -1.34 -2.13
CA LEU A 113 1.16 -0.78 -1.21
C LEU A 113 2.28 -1.78 -0.88
N VAL A 114 1.96 -2.98 -0.42
CA VAL A 114 2.97 -4.01 -0.12
C VAL A 114 3.75 -4.40 -1.38
N THR A 115 3.11 -4.45 -2.54
CA THR A 115 3.78 -4.71 -3.83
C THR A 115 4.84 -3.64 -4.14
N GLU A 116 4.51 -2.36 -4.03
CA GLU A 116 5.49 -1.28 -4.25
C GLU A 116 6.62 -1.30 -3.21
N PHE A 117 6.32 -1.65 -1.95
CA PHE A 117 7.36 -1.83 -0.94
C PHE A 117 8.36 -2.89 -1.34
N LEU A 118 7.87 -4.05 -1.77
CA LEU A 118 8.69 -5.18 -2.18
C LEU A 118 9.57 -4.82 -3.37
N HIS A 119 9.03 -4.11 -4.35
CA HIS A 119 9.82 -3.60 -5.48
C HIS A 119 10.90 -2.62 -5.04
N CYS A 120 10.60 -1.67 -4.14
CA CYS A 120 11.60 -0.76 -3.58
C CYS A 120 12.69 -1.52 -2.81
N PHE A 121 12.29 -2.45 -1.94
CA PHE A 121 13.20 -3.23 -1.12
C PHE A 121 14.12 -4.11 -1.98
N VAL A 122 13.58 -4.84 -2.96
CA VAL A 122 14.37 -5.65 -3.90
C VAL A 122 15.31 -4.75 -4.71
N ALA A 123 14.83 -3.63 -5.24
CA ALA A 123 15.66 -2.72 -6.01
C ALA A 123 16.83 -2.14 -5.20
N GLU A 124 16.69 -1.94 -3.89
CA GLU A 124 17.73 -1.41 -3.02
C GLU A 124 18.63 -2.50 -2.44
N HIS A 125 18.07 -3.54 -1.80
CA HIS A 125 18.84 -4.56 -1.09
C HIS A 125 19.44 -5.62 -2.01
N ILE A 126 18.73 -6.09 -3.05
CA ILE A 126 19.26 -7.15 -3.92
C ILE A 126 20.38 -6.60 -4.84
N LYS A 127 20.29 -5.35 -5.29
CA LYS A 127 21.38 -4.73 -6.06
C LYS A 127 22.66 -4.56 -5.24
N LEU A 128 22.53 -4.33 -3.93
CA LEU A 128 23.68 -4.17 -3.03
C LEU A 128 24.24 -5.52 -2.57
N ALA A 129 23.38 -6.52 -2.32
CA ALA A 129 23.80 -7.84 -1.87
C ALA A 129 24.30 -8.74 -3.01
N ILE A 130 23.75 -8.61 -4.22
CA ILE A 130 24.12 -9.43 -5.39
C ILE A 130 24.22 -8.52 -6.63
N PRO A 131 25.38 -7.90 -6.88
CA PRO A 131 25.58 -6.94 -7.98
C PRO A 131 25.35 -7.53 -9.38
N VAL A 132 25.38 -8.86 -9.51
CA VAL A 132 25.17 -9.60 -10.76
C VAL A 132 23.72 -9.98 -11.02
N LEU A 133 22.80 -9.80 -10.07
CA LEU A 133 21.40 -10.20 -10.25
C LEU A 133 20.67 -9.52 -11.43
N PRO A 134 20.94 -8.25 -11.79
CA PRO A 134 20.40 -7.63 -13.00
C PRO A 134 20.81 -8.34 -14.31
N ILE A 135 21.87 -9.16 -14.27
CA ILE A 135 22.35 -9.96 -15.42
C ILE A 135 21.57 -11.27 -15.52
N PHE A 136 21.16 -11.84 -14.38
CA PHE A 136 20.45 -13.13 -14.31
C PHE A 136 18.92 -12.99 -14.27
N ASP A 137 18.40 -11.82 -13.88
CA ASP A 137 16.98 -11.47 -13.94
C ASP A 137 16.76 -10.14 -14.70
N PRO A 138 17.14 -10.07 -15.99
CA PRO A 138 17.00 -8.83 -16.78
C PRO A 138 15.54 -8.43 -17.01
N SER A 139 14.61 -9.38 -16.88
CA SER A 139 13.16 -9.16 -17.05
C SER A 139 12.42 -8.86 -15.74
N GLY A 140 13.07 -8.93 -14.57
CA GLY A 140 12.44 -8.73 -13.27
C GLY A 140 11.52 -9.88 -12.83
N THR A 141 11.54 -11.01 -13.53
CA THR A 141 10.61 -12.12 -13.35
C THR A 141 10.82 -12.83 -12.01
N ILE A 142 12.05 -12.89 -11.50
CA ILE A 142 12.33 -13.47 -10.17
C ILE A 142 11.87 -12.51 -9.07
N THR A 143 12.02 -11.21 -9.30
CA THR A 143 11.52 -10.15 -8.41
C THR A 143 9.98 -10.21 -8.30
N ASP A 144 9.29 -10.38 -9.42
CA ASP A 144 7.83 -10.52 -9.46
C ASP A 144 7.38 -11.79 -8.71
N LEU A 145 8.08 -12.92 -8.90
CA LEU A 145 7.74 -14.21 -8.28
C LEU A 145 7.95 -14.21 -6.76
N ILE A 146 9.00 -13.53 -6.26
CA ILE A 146 9.20 -13.29 -4.82
C ILE A 146 8.09 -12.41 -4.27
N THR A 147 7.70 -11.38 -5.03
CA THR A 147 6.64 -10.45 -4.66
C THR A 147 5.30 -11.18 -4.55
N GLU A 148 4.94 -12.03 -5.51
CA GLU A 148 3.74 -12.89 -5.49
C GLU A 148 3.69 -13.79 -4.25
N ARG A 149 4.82 -14.44 -3.88
CA ARG A 149 4.90 -15.31 -2.70
C ARG A 149 4.79 -14.56 -1.38
N MET A 150 5.25 -13.32 -1.32
CA MET A 150 5.13 -12.48 -0.12
C MET A 150 3.73 -11.88 0.01
N LEU A 151 3.03 -11.64 -1.10
CA LEU A 151 1.63 -11.20 -1.09
C LEU A 151 0.69 -12.25 -0.49
N GLU A 152 1.00 -13.56 -0.59
CA GLU A 152 0.26 -14.63 0.09
C GLU A 152 0.27 -14.50 1.64
N LEU A 153 1.18 -13.71 2.21
CA LEU A 153 1.36 -13.54 3.65
C LEU A 153 0.77 -12.23 4.19
N VAL A 154 0.23 -11.41 3.29
CA VAL A 154 -0.39 -10.13 3.59
C VAL A 154 -1.79 -10.44 4.12
N PRO A 155 -2.05 -10.25 5.43
CA PRO A 155 -3.33 -10.59 6.03
C PRO A 155 -4.44 -9.76 5.39
N ASP A 156 -5.64 -10.33 5.27
CA ASP A 156 -6.80 -9.56 4.85
C ASP A 156 -7.31 -8.74 6.04
N PRO A 157 -7.09 -7.42 6.04
CA PRO A 157 -7.47 -6.53 7.14
C PRO A 157 -8.96 -6.53 7.47
N CYS A 158 -9.82 -6.82 6.48
CA CYS A 158 -11.25 -6.94 6.69
C CYS A 158 -11.64 -8.27 7.32
N GLU A 159 -10.98 -9.35 6.93
CA GLU A 159 -11.18 -10.65 7.59
C GLU A 159 -10.67 -10.58 9.03
N GLU A 160 -9.49 -10.01 9.27
CA GLU A 160 -8.92 -9.85 10.62
C GLU A 160 -9.84 -9.03 11.55
N ALA A 161 -10.51 -8.01 11.03
CA ALA A 161 -11.46 -7.23 11.82
C ALA A 161 -12.72 -8.01 12.21
N ALA A 162 -13.15 -8.97 11.38
CA ALA A 162 -14.30 -9.82 11.68
C ALA A 162 -14.03 -10.82 12.81
N TYR A 163 -12.76 -11.14 13.10
CA TYR A 163 -12.35 -12.06 14.16
C TYR A 163 -12.11 -11.40 15.52
N LEU A 164 -12.23 -10.08 15.64
CA LEU A 164 -12.02 -9.36 16.90
C LEU A 164 -13.26 -9.44 17.81
N GLU A 165 -13.06 -9.81 19.08
CA GLU A 165 -14.12 -9.90 20.10
C GLU A 165 -14.79 -8.54 20.40
N ALA A 166 -14.10 -7.44 20.13
CA ALA A 166 -14.64 -6.09 20.12
C ALA A 166 -14.42 -5.49 18.72
N PRO A 167 -15.47 -4.97 18.05
CA PRO A 167 -15.33 -4.38 16.73
C PRO A 167 -14.48 -3.12 16.83
N LEU A 168 -13.20 -3.25 16.50
CA LEU A 168 -12.36 -2.10 16.18
C LEU A 168 -12.77 -1.61 14.79
N PRO A 169 -12.78 -0.29 14.55
CA PRO A 169 -12.89 0.25 13.21
C PRO A 169 -11.84 -0.42 12.31
N LEU A 170 -12.24 -0.83 11.10
CA LEU A 170 -11.34 -1.40 10.08
C LEU A 170 -10.00 -0.64 9.95
N PRO A 171 -9.99 0.71 9.99
CA PRO A 171 -8.75 1.49 10.02
C PRO A 171 -7.79 1.15 11.19
N GLN A 172 -8.30 0.84 12.38
CA GLN A 172 -7.44 0.52 13.53
C GLN A 172 -6.85 -0.90 13.42
N VAL A 173 -7.60 -1.84 12.86
CA VAL A 173 -7.14 -3.22 12.61
C VAL A 173 -6.00 -3.20 11.59
N ALA A 174 -6.24 -2.54 10.47
CA ALA A 174 -5.28 -2.15 9.46
C ALA A 174 -3.94 -1.63 10.00
N GLN A 175 -3.98 -0.61 10.85
CA GLN A 175 -2.78 -0.01 11.44
C GLN A 175 -1.98 -1.02 12.28
N ALA A 176 -2.66 -1.89 13.03
CA ALA A 176 -2.01 -2.92 13.83
C ALA A 176 -1.33 -4.00 12.97
N LEU A 177 -1.86 -4.25 11.76
CA LEU A 177 -1.32 -5.23 10.82
C LEU A 177 -0.10 -4.73 10.05
N VAL A 178 0.04 -3.41 9.84
CA VAL A 178 1.15 -2.83 9.04
C VAL A 178 2.52 -3.18 9.62
N PRO A 179 2.86 -2.93 10.91
CA PRO A 179 4.17 -3.27 11.46
C PRO A 179 4.45 -4.78 11.44
N GLY A 180 3.43 -5.61 11.70
CA GLY A 180 3.55 -7.07 11.69
C GLY A 180 3.77 -7.63 10.28
N THR A 181 3.08 -7.08 9.29
CA THR A 181 3.20 -7.48 7.87
C THR A 181 4.53 -7.02 7.30
N VAL A 182 4.90 -5.76 7.54
CA VAL A 182 6.22 -5.22 7.15
C VAL A 182 7.35 -6.00 7.83
N GLY A 183 7.23 -6.30 9.11
CA GLY A 183 8.21 -7.10 9.84
C GLY A 183 8.35 -8.54 9.31
N LYS A 184 7.24 -9.21 9.00
CA LYS A 184 7.25 -10.55 8.37
C LYS A 184 7.90 -10.52 7.00
N VAL A 185 7.53 -9.54 6.17
CA VAL A 185 8.07 -9.34 4.82
C VAL A 185 9.57 -9.04 4.87
N LEU A 186 10.01 -8.12 5.73
CA LEU A 186 11.42 -7.79 5.93
C LEU A 186 12.22 -9.02 6.40
N ASN A 187 11.69 -9.77 7.37
CA ASN A 187 12.35 -10.96 7.88
C ASN A 187 12.49 -12.04 6.79
N LEU A 188 11.46 -12.25 5.96
CA LEU A 188 11.54 -13.17 4.81
C LEU A 188 12.51 -12.68 3.75
N ALA A 189 12.53 -11.39 3.44
CA ALA A 189 13.42 -10.84 2.44
C ALA A 189 14.90 -10.91 2.87
N VAL A 190 15.17 -10.79 4.19
CA VAL A 190 16.48 -11.04 4.79
C VAL A 190 16.83 -12.54 4.84
N GLN A 191 15.82 -13.41 5.02
CA GLN A 191 16.00 -14.87 5.11
C GLN A 191 16.08 -15.59 3.77
N LEU A 192 15.74 -14.95 2.65
CA LEU A 192 15.85 -15.56 1.32
C LEU A 192 17.29 -16.04 1.07
N PRO A 193 17.54 -17.36 0.98
CA PRO A 193 18.87 -17.88 0.77
C PRO A 193 19.24 -17.76 -0.72
N GLY A 194 20.05 -16.77 -1.05
CA GLY A 194 21.06 -16.84 -2.11
C GLY A 194 22.40 -17.40 -1.62
N THR A 195 22.47 -17.82 -0.36
CA THR A 195 23.65 -18.43 0.27
C THR A 195 23.31 -19.83 0.74
N SER A 196 23.31 -20.79 -0.16
CA SER A 196 23.49 -22.20 0.18
C SER A 196 24.41 -22.82 -0.87
N GLU A 197 25.69 -22.87 -0.50
CA GLU A 197 26.69 -23.85 -0.90
C GLU A 197 26.80 -24.21 -2.40
N VAL A 198 27.74 -23.54 -3.09
CA VAL A 198 28.54 -24.25 -4.09
C VAL A 198 29.69 -24.92 -3.33
N THR A 199 29.39 -26.09 -2.75
CA THR A 199 30.41 -27.02 -2.27
C THR A 199 30.37 -28.23 -3.18
N THR A 200 31.15 -28.21 -4.27
CA THR A 200 32.12 -29.25 -4.69
C THR A 200 32.70 -28.95 -6.07
#